data_AF-A0A9P6DSX9-F1
#
_entry.id   AF-A0A9P6DSX9-F1
#
_cell.length_a   1.000
_cell.length_b   1.000
_cell.length_c   1.000
_cell.angle_alpha   90.00
_cell.angle_beta   90.00
_cell.angle_gamma   90.00
#
_symmetry.space_group_name_H-M   'P 1'
#
loop_
_entity.id
_entity.type
_entity.pdbx_description
1 polymer ?
#
loop_
_entity_poly.entity_id
_entity_poly.type
_entity_poly.pdbx_seq_one_letter_code
_entity_poly.pdbx_strand_id
1 'polypeptide(L)'
;MLRQMVQLQTTDTVAANAILPPAIILKTLFKLDIDDDTWHDIGFKDLEEFRGVLPPWLSDNTVQAGICFDQEVLNCEGELACCHMECAVMQTWFEEEYEATSFAEQCTPDADLKYHLQSHLHSLGMPVRPWLEMVQATLFVPTHKQ
;
A
#
# COMPACT_ATOMS: atom_id res chain seq x y z
N MET A 1 -19.71 -0.47 15.43
CA MET A 1 -19.93 -1.62 14.55
C MET A 1 -20.78 -2.71 15.20
N LEU A 2 -20.29 -3.55 16.14
CA LEU A 2 -21.13 -4.62 16.74
C LEU A 2 -22.44 -4.14 17.39
N ARG A 3 -22.41 -3.03 18.12
CA ARG A 3 -23.61 -2.44 18.74
C ARG A 3 -24.67 -2.03 17.70
N GLN A 4 -24.23 -1.57 16.53
CA GLN A 4 -25.12 -1.22 15.43
C GLN A 4 -25.70 -2.48 14.78
N MET A 5 -24.93 -3.56 14.64
CA MET A 5 -25.42 -4.83 14.09
C MET A 5 -26.43 -5.52 15.03
N VAL A 6 -26.23 -5.44 16.34
CA VAL A 6 -27.24 -5.89 17.35
C VAL A 6 -28.51 -5.06 17.27
N GLN A 7 -28.40 -3.74 17.02
CA GLN A 7 -29.57 -2.89 16.77
C GLN A 7 -30.33 -3.28 15.49
N LEU A 8 -29.63 -3.74 14.45
CA LEU A 8 -30.26 -4.16 13.20
C LEU A 8 -31.02 -5.49 13.35
N GLN A 9 -30.53 -6.41 14.18
CA GLN A 9 -31.25 -7.65 14.52
C GLN A 9 -32.50 -7.40 15.37
N THR A 10 -32.42 -6.47 16.32
CA THR A 10 -33.56 -6.12 17.19
C THR A 10 -34.65 -5.33 16.46
N THR A 11 -34.33 -4.73 15.31
CA THR A 11 -35.27 -3.98 14.47
C THR A 11 -35.85 -4.82 13.31
N ASP A 12 -35.59 -6.13 13.28
CA ASP A 12 -36.08 -7.10 12.28
C ASP A 12 -35.76 -6.72 10.81
N THR A 13 -34.71 -5.90 10.61
CA THR A 13 -34.24 -5.49 9.27
C THR A 13 -33.19 -6.44 8.70
N VAL A 14 -32.76 -7.43 9.50
CA VAL A 14 -31.82 -8.50 9.14
C VAL A 14 -32.40 -9.81 9.68
N ALA A 15 -32.19 -10.91 8.95
CA ALA A 15 -32.70 -12.22 9.33
C ALA A 15 -32.30 -12.57 10.78
N ALA A 16 -33.29 -12.93 11.61
CA ALA A 16 -33.11 -13.17 13.05
C ALA A 16 -32.08 -14.28 13.38
N ASN A 17 -31.73 -15.11 12.39
CA ASN A 17 -30.73 -16.17 12.46
C ASN A 17 -29.33 -15.75 11.99
N ALA A 18 -29.10 -14.47 11.67
CA ALA A 18 -27.77 -14.00 11.30
C ALA A 18 -26.81 -14.17 12.48
N ILE A 19 -25.70 -14.88 12.27
CA ILE A 19 -24.65 -15.05 13.28
C ILE A 19 -23.81 -13.78 13.27
N LEU A 20 -23.79 -13.05 14.39
CA LEU A 20 -22.93 -11.88 14.51
C LEU A 20 -21.47 -12.31 14.72
N PRO A 21 -20.50 -11.67 14.04
CA PRO A 21 -19.10 -11.94 14.31
C PRO A 21 -18.75 -11.55 15.75
N PRO A 22 -17.81 -12.27 16.39
CA PRO A 22 -17.36 -11.96 17.74
C PRO A 22 -16.73 -10.56 17.80
N ALA A 23 -16.78 -9.95 18.98
CA ALA A 23 -16.25 -8.60 19.16
C ALA A 23 -14.73 -8.56 18.99
N ILE A 24 -14.27 -7.77 18.03
CA ILE A 24 -12.84 -7.55 17.81
C ILE A 24 -12.25 -6.85 19.04
N ILE A 25 -11.30 -7.52 19.70
CA ILE A 25 -10.60 -6.97 20.85
C ILE A 25 -9.47 -6.07 20.34
N LEU A 26 -9.74 -4.76 20.31
CA LEU A 26 -8.80 -3.76 19.78
C LEU A 26 -7.41 -3.78 20.45
N LYS A 27 -7.33 -4.23 21.71
CA LYS A 27 -6.06 -4.34 22.47
C LYS A 27 -5.12 -5.41 21.92
N THR A 28 -5.65 -6.39 21.19
CA THR A 28 -4.89 -7.50 20.60
C THR A 28 -4.95 -7.49 19.07
N LEU A 29 -5.58 -6.47 18.46
CA LEU A 29 -5.75 -6.36 17.01
C LEU A 29 -4.41 -6.42 16.26
N PHE A 30 -3.37 -5.79 16.80
CA PHE A 30 -2.01 -5.80 16.23
C PHE A 30 -1.17 -7.00 16.67
N LYS A 31 -1.75 -7.93 17.44
CA LYS A 31 -1.15 -9.19 17.86
C LYS A 31 -1.82 -10.40 17.22
N LEU A 32 -2.79 -10.16 16.33
CA LEU A 32 -3.49 -11.22 15.61
C LEU A 32 -2.54 -11.91 14.65
N ASP A 33 -2.27 -13.18 14.89
CA ASP A 33 -1.54 -14.06 13.99
C ASP A 33 -2.50 -14.75 13.00
N ILE A 34 -1.97 -15.33 11.91
CA ILE A 34 -2.76 -16.06 10.91
C ILE A 34 -3.48 -17.27 11.54
N ASP A 35 -2.94 -17.80 12.63
CA ASP A 35 -3.51 -18.94 13.38
C ASP A 35 -4.52 -18.52 14.46
N ASP A 36 -4.75 -17.22 14.70
CA ASP A 36 -5.75 -16.77 15.67
C ASP A 36 -7.18 -16.95 15.12
N ASP A 37 -8.12 -17.30 16.01
CA ASP A 37 -9.57 -17.58 15.77
C ASP A 37 -10.35 -16.50 14.99
N THR A 38 -9.72 -15.40 14.60
CA THR A 38 -10.30 -14.38 13.72
C THR A 38 -10.47 -14.91 12.30
N TRP A 39 -9.58 -15.80 11.85
CA TRP A 39 -9.79 -16.60 10.65
C TRP A 39 -10.73 -17.74 11.00
N HIS A 40 -12.02 -17.42 11.14
CA HIS A 40 -13.05 -18.45 11.28
C HIS A 40 -12.92 -19.37 10.07
N ASP A 41 -12.43 -20.59 10.34
CA ASP A 41 -12.50 -21.73 9.45
C ASP A 41 -13.93 -21.77 8.92
N ILE A 42 -14.11 -21.48 7.63
CA ILE A 42 -15.41 -21.19 7.03
C ILE A 42 -16.19 -22.51 6.95
N GLY A 43 -16.67 -23.03 8.07
CA GLY A 43 -17.57 -24.18 8.15
C GLY A 43 -17.17 -25.40 7.30
N PHE A 44 -15.87 -25.69 7.13
CA PHE A 44 -15.42 -26.74 6.21
C PHE A 44 -15.35 -28.14 6.82
N LYS A 45 -15.90 -28.35 8.02
CA LYS A 45 -15.93 -29.68 8.63
C LYS A 45 -16.82 -30.68 7.88
N ASP A 46 -17.70 -30.19 7.00
CA ASP A 46 -18.61 -31.00 6.16
C ASP A 46 -18.30 -30.90 4.65
N LEU A 47 -17.02 -30.74 4.26
CA LEU A 47 -16.60 -30.68 2.84
C LEU A 47 -17.00 -31.91 2.00
N GLU A 48 -17.18 -33.08 2.63
CA GLU A 48 -17.71 -34.27 1.95
C GLU A 48 -19.17 -34.09 1.49
N GLU A 49 -19.98 -33.31 2.22
CA GLU A 49 -21.39 -33.04 1.91
C GLU A 49 -21.55 -31.93 0.83
N PHE A 50 -20.53 -31.08 0.66
CA PHE A 50 -20.49 -30.01 -0.36
C PHE A 50 -19.71 -30.37 -1.64
N ARG A 51 -19.31 -31.64 -1.83
CA ARG A 51 -18.68 -32.12 -3.07
C ARG A 51 -19.61 -31.86 -4.27
N GLY A 52 -19.36 -30.75 -4.98
CA GLY A 52 -20.14 -30.30 -6.15
C GLY A 52 -20.81 -28.93 -6.01
N VAL A 53 -20.74 -28.28 -4.85
CA VAL A 53 -21.41 -26.98 -4.55
C VAL A 53 -20.42 -25.88 -4.13
N LEU A 54 -19.12 -26.19 -4.02
CA LEU A 54 -18.12 -25.19 -3.67
C LEU A 54 -17.92 -24.20 -4.84
N PRO A 55 -17.79 -22.90 -4.55
CA PRO A 55 -17.55 -21.92 -5.58
C PRO A 55 -16.17 -22.16 -6.21
N PRO A 56 -15.99 -21.93 -7.52
CA PRO A 56 -14.75 -22.26 -8.21
C PRO A 56 -13.49 -21.60 -7.63
N TRP A 57 -13.60 -20.38 -7.08
CA TRP A 57 -12.47 -19.72 -6.41
C TRP A 57 -11.93 -20.48 -5.18
N LEU A 58 -12.66 -21.48 -4.69
CA LEU A 58 -12.28 -22.30 -3.54
C LEU A 58 -11.94 -23.75 -3.91
N SER A 59 -12.51 -24.28 -4.99
CA SER A 59 -12.33 -25.70 -5.38
C SER A 59 -11.59 -25.94 -6.69
N ASP A 60 -11.40 -24.91 -7.51
CA ASP A 60 -10.72 -25.00 -8.81
C ASP A 60 -9.37 -24.27 -8.74
N ASN A 61 -8.28 -25.04 -8.81
CA ASN A 61 -6.91 -24.52 -8.76
C ASN A 61 -6.61 -23.56 -9.92
N THR A 62 -7.23 -23.75 -11.09
CA THR A 62 -7.06 -22.85 -12.22
C THR A 62 -7.73 -21.51 -11.97
N VAL A 63 -8.92 -21.51 -11.34
CA VAL A 63 -9.60 -20.27 -10.95
C VAL A 63 -8.82 -19.55 -9.84
N GLN A 64 -8.32 -20.27 -8.84
CA GLN A 64 -7.46 -19.70 -7.79
C GLN A 64 -6.19 -19.07 -8.37
N ALA A 65 -5.49 -19.80 -9.25
CA ALA A 65 -4.29 -19.28 -9.90
C ALA A 65 -4.59 -18.05 -10.76
N GLY A 66 -5.73 -18.04 -11.47
CA GLY A 66 -6.18 -16.88 -12.23
C GLY A 66 -6.44 -15.65 -11.36
N ILE A 67 -7.13 -15.83 -10.22
CA ILE A 67 -7.39 -14.73 -9.27
C ILE A 67 -6.07 -14.19 -8.69
N CYS A 68 -5.15 -15.07 -8.28
CA CYS A 68 -3.85 -14.65 -7.77
C CYS A 68 -3.06 -13.87 -8.82
N PHE A 69 -3.06 -14.35 -10.07
CA PHE A 69 -2.37 -13.68 -11.16
C PHE A 69 -2.97 -12.30 -11.47
N ASP A 70 -4.29 -12.21 -11.57
CA ASP A 70 -4.97 -10.92 -11.81
C ASP A 70 -4.69 -9.94 -10.67
N GLN A 71 -4.67 -10.41 -9.42
CA GLN A 71 -4.33 -9.57 -8.27
C GLN A 71 -2.87 -9.12 -8.30
N GLU A 72 -1.95 -9.99 -8.71
CA GLU A 72 -0.53 -9.64 -8.87
C GLU A 72 -0.34 -8.55 -9.92
N VAL A 73 -1.05 -8.64 -11.06
CA VAL A 73 -1.03 -7.60 -12.10
C VAL A 73 -1.55 -6.27 -11.54
N LEU A 74 -2.71 -6.28 -10.88
CA LEU A 74 -3.30 -5.07 -10.29
C LEU A 74 -2.39 -4.47 -9.20
N ASN A 75 -1.76 -5.30 -8.38
CA ASN A 75 -0.80 -4.85 -7.38
C ASN A 75 0.42 -4.21 -8.03
N CYS A 76 1.00 -4.85 -9.06
CA CYS A 76 2.13 -4.31 -9.81
C CYS A 76 1.80 -2.95 -10.44
N GLU A 77 0.63 -2.81 -11.05
CA GLU A 77 0.17 -1.54 -11.62
C GLU A 77 0.01 -0.45 -10.54
N GLY A 78 -0.59 -0.81 -9.40
CA GLY A 78 -0.74 0.09 -8.26
C GLY A 78 0.61 0.53 -7.68
N GLU A 79 1.53 -0.42 -7.47
CA GLU A 79 2.88 -0.16 -6.98
C GLU A 79 3.67 0.72 -7.95
N LEU A 80 3.53 0.50 -9.25
CA LEU A 80 4.16 1.35 -10.26
C LEU A 80 3.61 2.77 -10.21
N ALA A 81 2.29 2.94 -10.08
CA ALA A 81 1.66 4.25 -9.93
C ALA A 81 2.14 4.97 -8.65
N CYS A 82 2.24 4.25 -7.53
CA CYS A 82 2.82 4.77 -6.28
C CYS A 82 4.28 5.20 -6.48
N CYS A 83 5.10 4.34 -7.08
CA CYS A 83 6.50 4.65 -7.41
C CYS A 83 6.61 5.94 -8.23
N HIS A 84 5.77 6.11 -9.26
CA HIS A 84 5.75 7.33 -10.07
C HIS A 84 5.44 8.57 -9.24
N MET A 85 4.44 8.49 -8.35
CA MET A 85 4.05 9.60 -7.51
C MET A 85 5.13 9.96 -6.50
N GLU A 86 5.71 8.97 -5.82
CA GLU A 86 6.81 9.15 -4.88
C GLU A 86 8.04 9.75 -5.57
N CYS A 87 8.37 9.25 -6.76
CA CYS A 87 9.44 9.81 -7.57
C CYS A 87 9.18 11.28 -7.86
N ALA A 88 7.99 11.64 -8.38
CA ALA A 88 7.62 13.02 -8.67
C ALA A 88 7.76 13.94 -7.43
N VAL A 89 7.26 13.49 -6.28
CA VAL A 89 7.37 14.21 -5.01
C VAL A 89 8.84 14.41 -4.62
N MET A 90 9.68 13.39 -4.75
CA MET A 90 11.12 13.49 -4.46
C MET A 90 11.85 14.45 -5.41
N GLN A 91 11.47 14.50 -6.70
CA GLN A 91 12.07 15.45 -7.65
C GLN A 91 11.71 16.88 -7.27
N THR A 92 10.43 17.14 -7.01
CA THR A 92 9.96 18.47 -6.59
C THR A 92 10.62 18.91 -5.28
N TRP A 93 10.65 18.02 -4.27
CA TRP A 93 11.32 18.32 -3.00
C TRP A 93 12.81 18.65 -3.19
N PHE A 94 13.50 17.89 -4.04
CA PHE A 94 14.92 18.15 -4.32
C PHE A 94 15.13 19.50 -5.01
N GLU A 95 14.31 19.83 -6.01
CA GLU A 95 14.40 21.12 -6.71
C GLU A 95 14.19 22.29 -5.75
N GLU A 96 13.15 22.24 -4.92
CA GLU A 96 12.83 23.24 -3.91
C GLU A 96 13.96 23.39 -2.87
N GLU A 97 14.45 22.28 -2.34
CA GLU A 97 15.52 22.26 -1.33
C GLU A 97 16.83 22.80 -1.90
N TYR A 98 17.17 22.41 -3.13
CA TYR A 98 18.39 22.88 -3.80
C TYR A 98 18.32 24.38 -4.09
N GLU A 99 17.18 24.88 -4.57
CA GLU A 99 16.97 26.31 -4.83
C GLU A 99 17.04 27.12 -3.52
N ALA A 100 16.32 26.70 -2.49
CA ALA A 100 16.31 27.37 -1.19
C ALA A 100 17.71 27.42 -0.55
N THR A 101 18.43 26.30 -0.57
CA THR A 101 19.79 26.22 0.00
C THR A 101 20.78 27.05 -0.82
N SER A 102 20.68 27.02 -2.15
CA SER A 102 21.52 27.84 -3.03
C SER A 102 21.30 29.34 -2.83
N PHE A 103 20.04 29.74 -2.67
CA PHE A 103 19.69 31.13 -2.36
C PHE A 103 20.25 31.56 -1.00
N ALA A 104 20.09 30.73 0.04
CA ALA A 104 20.63 31.00 1.37
C ALA A 104 22.16 31.13 1.37
N GLU A 105 22.87 30.29 0.59
CA GLU A 105 24.33 30.32 0.47
C GLU A 105 24.84 31.63 -0.14
N GLN A 106 24.10 32.18 -1.11
CA GLN A 106 24.44 33.44 -1.78
C GLN A 106 24.12 34.66 -0.91
N CYS A 107 23.07 34.59 -0.10
CA CYS A 107 22.60 35.72 0.70
C CYS A 107 23.18 35.78 2.11
N THR A 108 23.78 34.70 2.63
CA THR A 108 24.33 34.70 3.99
C THR A 108 25.65 35.46 4.09
N PRO A 109 25.78 36.43 5.02
CA PRO A 109 27.05 37.08 5.33
C PRO A 109 27.90 36.26 6.32
N ASP A 110 27.32 35.26 6.98
CA ASP A 110 27.98 34.41 7.96
C ASP A 110 28.78 33.29 7.28
N ALA A 111 30.09 33.27 7.52
CA ALA A 111 31.03 32.31 6.93
C ALA A 111 30.82 30.87 7.41
N ASP A 112 30.42 30.68 8.67
CA ASP A 112 30.19 29.35 9.23
C ASP A 112 28.91 28.76 8.64
N LEU A 113 27.84 29.56 8.59
CA LEU A 113 26.59 29.17 7.94
C LEU A 113 26.79 28.88 6.45
N LYS A 114 27.61 29.69 5.76
CA LYS A 114 27.96 29.47 4.35
C LYS A 114 28.64 28.13 4.13
N TYR A 115 29.60 27.78 4.97
CA TYR A 115 30.28 26.48 4.91
C TYR A 115 29.29 25.31 5.06
N HIS A 116 28.37 25.41 6.02
CA HIS A 116 27.35 24.38 6.23
C HIS A 116 26.41 24.22 5.03
N LEU A 117 25.97 25.33 4.43
CA LEU A 117 25.10 25.31 3.24
C LEU A 117 25.83 24.72 2.01
N GLN A 118 27.10 25.05 1.82
CA GLN A 118 27.91 24.45 0.75
C GLN A 118 28.11 22.95 0.94
N SER A 119 28.35 22.50 2.18
CA SER A 119 28.43 21.08 2.50
C SER A 119 27.10 20.36 2.24
N HIS A 120 25.97 21.00 2.57
CA HIS A 120 24.64 20.46 2.31
C HIS A 120 24.36 20.34 0.80
N LEU A 121 24.64 21.39 0.02
CA LEU A 121 24.52 21.36 -1.45
C LEU A 121 25.37 20.27 -2.09
N HIS A 122 26.60 20.06 -1.60
CA HIS A 122 27.45 18.96 -2.07
C HIS A 122 26.82 17.59 -1.76
N SER A 123 26.25 17.43 -0.56
CA SER A 123 25.57 16.20 -0.15
C SER A 123 24.31 15.93 -0.96
N LEU A 124 23.57 16.97 -1.36
CA LEU A 124 22.41 16.87 -2.25
C LEU A 124 22.83 16.49 -3.68
N GLY A 125 23.93 17.05 -4.19
CA GLY A 125 24.36 16.84 -5.58
C GLY A 125 24.96 15.46 -5.88
N MET A 126 25.61 14.81 -4.90
CA MET A 126 26.36 13.55 -5.13
C MET A 126 25.50 12.29 -5.36
N PRO A 127 24.39 12.06 -4.62
CA PRO A 127 23.55 10.87 -4.82
C PRO A 127 22.25 11.13 -5.58
N VAL A 128 21.68 12.34 -5.51
CA VAL A 128 20.29 12.57 -5.96
C VAL A 128 20.20 12.82 -7.46
N ARG A 129 21.17 13.53 -8.04
CA ARG A 129 21.14 13.88 -9.48
C ARG A 129 21.27 12.67 -10.41
N PRO A 130 22.22 11.74 -10.20
CA PRO A 130 22.31 10.54 -11.03
C PRO A 130 21.11 9.60 -10.83
N TRP A 131 20.55 9.57 -9.61
CA TRP A 131 19.34 8.81 -9.31
C TRP A 131 18.11 9.36 -10.05
N LEU A 132 17.93 10.70 -10.06
CA LEU A 132 16.85 11.36 -10.82
C LEU A 132 16.91 11.03 -12.31
N GLU A 133 18.11 11.10 -12.91
CA GLU A 133 18.32 10.78 -14.33
C GLU A 133 18.01 9.31 -14.64
N MET A 134 18.44 8.38 -13.78
CA MET A 134 18.14 6.95 -13.90
C MET A 134 16.64 6.66 -13.79
N VAL A 135 15.97 7.28 -12.81
CA VAL A 135 14.54 7.11 -12.57
C VAL A 135 13.71 7.62 -13.74
N GLN A 136 14.07 8.78 -14.29
CA GLN A 136 13.43 9.34 -15.48
C GLN A 136 13.58 8.42 -16.69
N ALA A 137 14.77 7.83 -16.90
CA ALA A 137 15.01 6.91 -18.01
C ALA A 137 14.25 5.56 -17.90
N THR A 138 14.03 5.07 -16.67
CA THR A 138 13.49 3.73 -16.42
C THR A 138 11.97 3.73 -16.33
N LEU A 139 11.38 4.72 -15.67
CA LEU A 139 9.94 4.78 -15.43
C LEU A 139 9.18 5.46 -16.57
N PHE A 140 9.82 6.34 -17.36
CA PHE A 140 9.17 7.04 -18.49
C PHE A 140 9.54 6.46 -19.86
N VAL A 141 9.65 5.13 -19.97
CA VAL A 141 9.74 4.47 -21.28
C VAL A 141 8.42 4.70 -22.03
N PRO A 142 8.41 5.28 -23.24
CA PRO A 142 7.19 5.44 -24.00
C PRO A 142 6.68 4.04 -24.36
N THR A 143 5.55 3.63 -23.76
CA THR A 143 4.83 2.43 -24.15
C THR A 143 4.46 2.57 -25.63
N HIS A 144 5.21 1.93 -26.51
CA HIS A 144 4.84 1.75 -27.90
C HIS A 144 3.52 0.99 -27.92
N LYS A 145 2.43 1.69 -28.18
CA LYS A 145 1.14 1.07 -28.50
C LYS A 145 1.33 0.24 -29.77
N GLN A 146 1.17 -1.08 -29.65
CA GLN A 146 0.87 -1.97 -30.77
C GLN A 146 -0.61 -1.87 -31.13
#